data_AF-A0A353NLG8-F1
#
_entry.id   AF-A0A353NLG8-F1
#
_cell.length_a   1.000
_cell.length_b   1.000
_cell.length_c   1.000
_cell.angle_alpha   90.00
_cell.angle_beta   90.00
_cell.angle_gamma   90.00
#
_symmetry.space_group_name_H-M   'P 1'
#
loop_
_entity.id
_entity.type
_entity.pdbx_description
1 polymer ?
#
loop_
_entity_poly.entity_id
_entity_poly.type
_entity_poly.pdbx_seq_one_letter_code
_entity_poly.pdbx_strand_id
1 'polypeptide(L)'
;MEPWYIATKRFGPWQEAAWTRYLDWSGLNQLEEVVSLDPMLCETVLPEIRPEYWDRIVNEDFMLNFFTDLDFLLRQVAAVPEKNVLCVFRNPHFDPDASAQPVPFRFLGYDLVDVMGSASALTNCGGFPKAFDNTELNSKGLVTSRNRAFAVQNALRRFYPEEPHADCHVWAIFRAVGH
;
A
#
# COMPACT_ATOMS: atom_id res chain seq x y z
N MET A 1 -16.31 7.98 -2.52
CA MET A 1 -15.00 7.38 -2.19
C MET A 1 -13.97 8.39 -2.60
N GLU A 2 -13.20 8.87 -1.64
CA GLU A 2 -12.26 9.96 -1.86
C GLU A 2 -10.84 9.38 -1.97
N PRO A 3 -10.01 9.92 -2.87
CA PRO A 3 -8.61 9.52 -2.93
C PRO A 3 -7.88 10.07 -1.71
N TRP A 4 -6.99 9.26 -1.16
CA TRP A 4 -5.98 9.71 -0.20
C TRP A 4 -4.60 9.57 -0.81
N TYR A 5 -3.66 10.35 -0.28
CA TYR A 5 -2.31 10.43 -0.82
C TYR A 5 -1.29 10.10 0.25
N ILE A 6 -0.25 9.37 -0.12
CA ILE A 6 0.84 9.04 0.81
C ILE A 6 2.14 8.95 0.02
N ALA A 7 3.24 9.28 0.68
CA ALA A 7 4.56 9.10 0.11
C ALA A 7 5.37 8.10 0.96
N THR A 8 5.88 7.06 0.30
CA THR A 8 6.61 5.97 0.95
C THR A 8 8.00 5.79 0.36
N LYS A 9 8.93 5.27 1.15
CA LYS A 9 10.20 4.75 0.63
C LYS A 9 9.91 3.59 -0.32
N ARG A 10 10.74 3.45 -1.36
CA ARG A 10 10.65 2.31 -2.28
C ARG A 10 11.35 1.10 -1.65
N PHE A 11 10.79 -0.10 -1.80
CA PHE A 11 11.43 -1.34 -1.35
C PHE A 11 11.62 -2.32 -2.51
N GLY A 12 12.86 -2.72 -2.77
CA GLY A 12 13.23 -3.52 -3.94
C GLY A 12 14.73 -3.79 -4.03
N PRO A 13 15.24 -4.21 -5.20
CA PRO A 13 16.64 -4.63 -5.39
C PRO A 13 17.71 -3.62 -4.94
N TRP A 14 17.40 -2.33 -4.90
CA TRP A 14 18.29 -1.27 -4.44
C TRP A 14 18.58 -1.30 -2.93
N GLN A 15 17.86 -2.09 -2.13
CA GLN A 15 18.21 -2.37 -0.72
C GLN A 15 19.13 -3.59 -0.53
N GLU A 16 19.66 -4.16 -1.61
CA GLU A 16 20.67 -5.22 -1.63
C GLU A 16 20.34 -6.37 -0.64
N ALA A 17 21.11 -6.50 0.45
CA ALA A 17 21.00 -7.59 1.41
C ALA A 17 19.62 -7.67 2.09
N ALA A 18 18.94 -6.53 2.30
CA ALA A 18 17.60 -6.54 2.88
C ALA A 18 16.57 -7.08 1.89
N TRP A 19 16.72 -6.78 0.60
CA TRP A 19 15.88 -7.30 -0.47
C TRP A 19 16.05 -8.81 -0.63
N THR A 20 17.29 -9.31 -0.70
CA THR A 20 17.57 -10.75 -0.79
C THR A 20 16.98 -11.50 0.39
N ARG A 21 17.19 -11.00 1.62
CA ARG A 21 16.62 -11.62 2.82
C ARG A 21 15.10 -11.66 2.79
N TYR A 22 14.46 -10.60 2.30
CA TYR A 22 13.01 -10.55 2.18
C TYR A 22 12.49 -11.57 1.16
N LEU A 23 13.12 -11.70 0.00
CA LEU A 23 12.73 -12.71 -1.00
C LEU A 23 12.89 -14.13 -0.46
N ASP A 24 14.01 -14.42 0.21
CA ASP A 24 14.27 -15.73 0.82
C ASP A 24 13.24 -16.08 1.90
N TRP A 25 12.87 -15.10 2.73
CA TRP A 25 11.90 -15.27 3.80
C TRP A 25 10.46 -15.39 3.29
N SER A 26 10.05 -14.52 2.36
CA SER A 26 8.68 -14.47 1.85
C SER A 26 8.38 -15.55 0.81
N GLY A 27 9.41 -16.03 0.11
CA GLY A 27 9.28 -16.91 -1.05
C GLY A 27 8.71 -16.22 -2.30
N LEU A 28 8.55 -14.89 -2.28
CA LEU A 28 7.94 -14.09 -3.36
C LEU A 28 8.96 -13.73 -4.45
N ASN A 29 9.62 -14.74 -5.03
CA ASN A 29 10.72 -14.57 -5.99
C ASN A 29 10.33 -13.90 -7.32
N GLN A 30 9.03 -13.74 -7.60
CA GLN A 30 8.51 -13.05 -8.78
C GLN A 30 8.50 -11.52 -8.67
N LEU A 31 8.83 -10.97 -7.50
CA LEU A 31 8.76 -9.53 -7.26
C LEU A 31 9.92 -8.78 -7.92
N GLU A 32 9.61 -7.66 -8.53
CA GLU A 32 10.58 -6.66 -8.99
C GLU A 32 10.81 -5.57 -7.94
N GLU A 33 9.80 -5.31 -7.11
CA GLU A 33 9.79 -4.42 -5.95
C GLU A 33 8.53 -4.73 -5.14
N VAL A 34 8.42 -4.23 -3.92
CA VAL A 34 7.16 -4.18 -3.17
C VAL A 34 6.61 -2.77 -3.24
N VAL A 35 5.32 -2.66 -3.54
CA VAL A 35 4.56 -1.41 -3.38
C VAL A 35 3.40 -1.70 -2.45
N SER A 36 3.46 -1.15 -1.25
CA SER A 36 2.48 -1.40 -0.20
C SER A 36 2.28 -0.15 0.66
N LEU A 37 1.23 -0.17 1.47
CA LEU A 37 1.01 0.78 2.56
C LEU A 37 1.57 0.27 3.90
N ASP A 38 2.17 -0.92 3.90
CA ASP A 38 2.89 -1.48 5.03
C ASP A 38 4.10 -0.62 5.42
N PRO A 39 4.13 -0.02 6.62
CA PRO A 39 5.21 0.87 7.04
C PRO A 39 6.52 0.13 7.38
N MET A 40 6.50 -1.19 7.61
CA MET A 40 7.72 -1.97 7.86
C MET A 40 8.52 -2.21 6.57
N LEU A 41 7.83 -2.40 5.44
CA LEU A 41 8.47 -2.57 4.13
C LEU A 41 8.60 -1.24 3.38
N CYS A 42 7.54 -0.43 3.41
CA CYS A 42 7.42 0.83 2.68
C CYS A 42 7.16 1.99 3.65
N GLU A 43 8.16 2.31 4.48
CA GLU A 43 8.08 3.40 5.47
C GLU A 43 7.60 4.72 4.85
N THR A 44 6.80 5.50 5.59
CA THR A 44 6.48 6.88 5.19
C THR A 44 7.75 7.73 5.07
N VAL A 45 7.80 8.61 4.08
CA VAL A 45 8.91 9.60 3.96
C VAL A 45 8.67 10.85 4.82
N LEU A 46 7.48 10.98 5.42
CA LEU A 46 7.11 12.07 6.33
C LEU A 46 6.67 11.48 7.69
N PRO A 47 7.60 10.94 8.50
CA PRO A 47 7.25 10.30 9.77
C PRO A 47 6.83 11.27 10.88
N GLU A 48 7.19 12.54 10.74
CA GLU A 48 6.84 13.60 11.71
C GLU A 48 5.61 14.36 11.25
N ILE A 49 4.56 14.37 12.08
CA ILE A 49 3.36 15.17 11.87
C ILE A 49 3.62 16.59 12.37
N ARG A 50 3.62 17.54 11.44
CA ARG A 50 3.83 18.96 11.76
C ARG A 50 2.48 19.67 11.99
N PRO A 51 2.44 20.79 12.76
CA PRO A 51 1.21 21.52 13.00
C PRO A 51 0.44 21.91 11.73
N GLU A 52 1.15 22.25 10.64
CA GLU A 52 0.54 22.62 9.36
C GLU A 52 -0.09 21.45 8.58
N TYR A 53 0.10 20.20 9.03
CA TYR A 53 -0.44 19.01 8.36
C TYR A 53 -1.88 18.71 8.78
N TRP A 54 -2.32 19.14 9.96
CA TRP A 54 -3.58 18.70 10.57
C TRP A 54 -4.81 18.89 9.67
N ASP A 55 -4.88 19.99 8.93
CA ASP A 55 -5.99 20.28 7.99
C ASP A 55 -5.82 19.62 6.60
N ARG A 56 -4.71 18.90 6.39
CA ARG A 56 -4.28 18.31 5.11
C ARG A 56 -4.08 16.80 5.18
N ILE A 57 -4.28 16.21 6.35
CA ILE A 57 -4.24 14.76 6.58
C ILE A 57 -5.63 14.23 6.87
N VAL A 58 -5.80 12.92 6.71
CA VAL A 58 -7.07 12.22 6.94
C VAL A 58 -7.57 12.38 8.39
N ASN A 59 -6.64 12.48 9.35
CA ASN A 59 -6.94 12.65 10.78
C ASN A 59 -7.95 11.61 11.31
N GLU A 60 -7.70 10.34 10.96
CA GLU A 60 -8.38 9.16 11.49
C GLU A 60 -7.35 8.24 12.17
N ASP A 61 -7.82 7.37 13.07
CA ASP A 61 -6.98 6.36 13.71
C ASP A 61 -6.15 5.59 12.68
N PHE A 62 -4.84 5.48 12.95
CA PHE A 62 -3.86 4.81 12.08
C PHE A 62 -3.65 5.42 10.68
N MET A 63 -4.32 6.53 10.35
CA MET A 63 -4.28 7.14 9.01
C MET A 63 -3.57 8.50 8.96
N LEU A 64 -2.78 8.85 9.97
CA LEU A 64 -2.14 10.17 10.06
C LEU A 64 -1.06 10.43 9.00
N ASN A 65 -0.55 9.37 8.35
CA ASN A 65 0.40 9.46 7.25
C ASN A 65 -0.28 9.70 5.88
N PHE A 66 -1.61 9.68 5.83
CA PHE A 66 -2.39 9.92 4.62
C PHE A 66 -2.83 11.37 4.53
N PHE A 67 -2.64 11.95 3.36
CA PHE A 67 -2.99 13.31 3.00
C PHE A 67 -4.29 13.33 2.19
N THR A 68 -5.07 14.38 2.41
CA THR A 68 -6.29 14.71 1.62
C THR A 68 -6.00 15.77 0.56
N ASP A 69 -4.80 16.38 0.58
CA ASP A 69 -4.36 17.41 -0.34
C ASP A 69 -3.06 16.98 -1.04
N LEU A 70 -3.17 16.63 -2.33
CA LEU A 70 -2.05 16.17 -3.14
C LEU A 70 -1.00 17.27 -3.38
N ASP A 71 -1.43 18.49 -3.68
CA ASP A 71 -0.51 19.60 -3.93
C ASP A 71 0.30 19.96 -2.68
N PHE A 72 -0.32 19.82 -1.50
CA PHE A 72 0.37 19.92 -0.24
C PHE A 72 1.42 18.82 -0.09
N LEU A 73 1.03 17.54 -0.26
CA LEU A 73 1.96 16.41 -0.17
C LEU A 73 3.15 16.59 -1.12
N LEU A 74 2.89 16.89 -2.40
CA LEU A 74 3.92 17.07 -3.42
C LEU A 74 4.96 18.14 -3.03
N ARG A 75 4.53 19.24 -2.40
CA ARG A 75 5.45 20.26 -1.86
C ARG A 75 6.30 19.73 -0.71
N GLN A 76 5.71 18.96 0.20
CA GLN A 76 6.47 18.40 1.35
C GLN A 76 7.54 17.41 0.91
N VAL A 77 7.29 16.66 -0.18
CA VAL A 77 8.21 15.61 -0.65
C VAL A 77 9.05 16.01 -1.86
N ALA A 78 9.01 17.26 -2.30
CA ALA A 78 9.70 17.73 -3.50
C ALA A 78 11.22 17.46 -3.47
N ALA A 79 11.84 17.61 -2.29
CA ALA A 79 13.27 17.40 -2.10
C ALA A 79 13.65 15.95 -1.73
N VAL A 80 12.69 15.04 -1.60
CA VAL A 80 12.94 13.64 -1.24
C VAL A 80 13.15 12.82 -2.52
N PRO A 81 14.36 12.29 -2.79
CA PRO A 81 14.60 11.43 -3.94
C PRO A 81 14.04 10.02 -3.72
N GLU A 82 13.90 9.25 -4.81
CA GLU A 82 13.66 7.80 -4.79
C GLU A 82 12.51 7.33 -3.89
N LYS A 83 11.36 7.99 -4.02
CA LYS A 83 10.14 7.70 -3.26
C LYS A 83 9.03 7.17 -4.16
N ASN A 84 7.99 6.67 -3.53
CA ASN A 84 6.67 6.57 -4.13
C ASN A 84 5.86 7.80 -3.74
N VAL A 85 5.07 8.33 -4.67
CA VAL A 85 3.88 9.12 -4.34
C VAL A 85 2.69 8.30 -4.80
N LEU A 86 1.81 7.94 -3.86
CA LEU A 86 0.69 7.05 -4.09
C LEU A 86 -0.63 7.82 -3.97
N CYS A 87 -1.57 7.51 -4.86
CA CYS A 87 -2.98 7.82 -4.74
C CYS A 87 -3.70 6.51 -4.43
N VAL A 88 -4.46 6.48 -3.34
CA VAL A 88 -5.06 5.25 -2.84
C VAL A 88 -6.53 5.43 -2.49
N PHE A 89 -7.25 4.32 -2.56
CA PHE A 89 -8.67 4.28 -2.24
C PHE A 89 -8.95 3.14 -1.28
N ARG A 90 -9.48 3.47 -0.09
CA ARG A 90 -9.85 2.51 0.95
C ARG A 90 -11.19 1.86 0.64
N ASN A 91 -11.24 0.53 0.71
CA ASN A 91 -12.40 -0.35 0.52
C ASN A 91 -13.28 0.04 -0.69
N PRO A 92 -12.73 0.01 -1.91
CA PRO A 92 -13.43 0.55 -3.05
C PRO A 92 -14.65 -0.26 -3.50
N HIS A 93 -15.83 0.37 -3.56
CA HIS A 93 -17.08 -0.27 -3.99
C HIS A 93 -17.09 -0.61 -5.49
N PHE A 94 -16.34 0.11 -6.31
CA PHE A 94 -16.11 -0.08 -7.75
C PHE A 94 -14.64 0.22 -8.05
N ASP A 95 -14.10 -0.23 -9.19
CA ASP A 95 -12.73 0.10 -9.60
C ASP A 95 -12.57 1.63 -9.69
N PRO A 96 -11.71 2.25 -8.86
CA PRO A 96 -11.57 3.70 -8.83
C PRO A 96 -10.78 4.21 -10.04
N ASP A 97 -10.91 5.50 -10.32
CA ASP A 97 -10.17 6.18 -11.37
C ASP A 97 -9.39 7.37 -10.79
N ALA A 98 -8.08 7.40 -11.07
CA ALA A 98 -7.17 8.47 -10.67
C ALA A 98 -6.86 9.44 -11.83
N SER A 99 -7.58 9.36 -12.95
CA SER A 99 -7.37 10.22 -14.13
C SER A 99 -7.65 11.70 -13.88
N ALA A 100 -8.49 12.04 -12.90
CA ALA A 100 -8.85 13.40 -12.54
C ALA A 100 -7.81 14.12 -11.67
N GLN A 101 -6.71 13.45 -11.31
CA GLN A 101 -5.65 14.02 -10.48
C GLN A 101 -4.75 14.98 -11.27
N PRO A 102 -4.18 16.02 -10.63
CA PRO A 102 -3.36 17.01 -11.31
C PRO A 102 -2.04 16.46 -11.87
N VAL A 103 -1.62 15.26 -11.43
CA VAL A 103 -0.49 14.52 -11.97
C VAL A 103 -0.94 13.14 -12.44
N PRO A 104 -0.29 12.56 -13.47
CA PRO A 104 -0.65 11.23 -13.96
C PRO A 104 -0.35 10.15 -12.93
N PHE A 105 -1.33 9.28 -12.69
CA PHE A 105 -1.21 8.11 -11.84
C PHE A 105 -1.39 6.83 -12.64
N ARG A 106 -0.55 5.83 -12.39
CA ARG A 106 -0.66 4.48 -12.94
C ARG A 106 -1.22 3.53 -11.90
N PHE A 107 -2.30 2.83 -12.25
CA PHE A 107 -2.83 1.75 -11.42
C PHE A 107 -1.84 0.60 -11.30
N LEU A 108 -1.59 0.12 -10.08
CA LEU A 108 -0.67 -0.98 -9.80
C LEU A 108 -1.37 -2.25 -9.32
N GLY A 109 -2.52 -2.15 -8.67
CA GLY A 109 -3.23 -3.28 -8.10
C GLY A 109 -3.90 -2.94 -6.78
N TYR A 110 -4.24 -3.98 -6.03
CA TYR A 110 -4.86 -3.90 -4.72
C TYR A 110 -3.97 -4.54 -3.66
N ASP A 111 -3.86 -3.87 -2.51
CA ASP A 111 -3.23 -4.39 -1.30
C ASP A 111 -4.30 -4.73 -0.26
N LEU A 112 -3.96 -5.60 0.68
CA LEU A 112 -4.74 -5.90 1.87
C LEU A 112 -3.88 -5.60 3.07
N VAL A 113 -4.16 -4.47 3.72
CA VAL A 113 -3.42 -4.01 4.91
C VAL A 113 -4.33 -4.10 6.10
N ASP A 114 -3.82 -4.59 7.22
CA ASP A 114 -4.61 -4.74 8.45
C ASP A 114 -5.27 -3.42 8.86
N VAL A 115 -6.35 -3.50 9.64
CA VAL A 115 -7.13 -2.33 10.06
C VAL A 115 -6.33 -1.34 10.92
N MET A 116 -5.19 -1.75 11.50
CA MET A 116 -4.27 -0.87 12.23
C MET A 116 -3.23 -0.23 11.32
N GLY A 117 -3.26 -0.50 10.01
CA GLY A 117 -2.29 0.01 9.04
C GLY A 117 -0.87 -0.50 9.26
N SER A 118 -0.71 -1.64 9.96
CA SER A 118 0.60 -2.06 10.47
C SER A 118 1.35 -3.04 9.56
N ALA A 119 0.62 -3.88 8.83
CA ALA A 119 1.19 -4.88 7.94
C ALA A 119 0.28 -5.21 6.75
N SER A 120 0.90 -5.48 5.59
CA SER A 120 0.21 -6.10 4.45
C SER A 120 0.09 -7.61 4.66
N ALA A 121 -1.15 -8.11 4.61
CA ALA A 121 -1.43 -9.54 4.61
C ALA A 121 -0.84 -10.25 3.38
N LEU A 122 -0.62 -9.52 2.29
CA LEU A 122 -0.09 -10.07 1.03
C LEU A 122 1.43 -10.21 1.05
N THR A 123 2.15 -9.22 1.58
CA THR A 123 3.61 -9.11 1.40
C THR A 123 4.45 -9.21 2.67
N ASN A 124 3.92 -8.82 3.84
CA ASN A 124 4.68 -8.82 5.10
C ASN A 124 4.21 -9.88 6.11
N CYS A 125 2.94 -10.28 6.09
CA CYS A 125 2.53 -11.45 6.86
C CYS A 125 2.69 -12.71 6.01
N GLY A 126 2.08 -12.72 4.82
CA GLY A 126 2.04 -13.91 3.98
C GLY A 126 1.46 -15.13 4.70
N GLY A 127 1.74 -16.35 4.23
CA GLY A 127 1.39 -17.56 4.98
C GLY A 127 -0.10 -17.85 5.11
N PHE A 128 -0.93 -17.31 4.21
CA PHE A 128 -2.39 -17.52 4.17
C PHE A 128 -2.86 -18.42 3.02
N PRO A 129 -2.38 -19.69 2.91
CA PRO A 129 -2.65 -20.54 1.75
C PRO A 129 -4.14 -20.91 1.56
N LYS A 130 -4.98 -20.71 2.58
CA LYS A 130 -6.44 -20.88 2.46
C LYS A 130 -7.15 -19.65 1.86
N ALA A 131 -6.48 -18.50 1.80
CA ALA A 131 -7.04 -17.25 1.29
C ALA A 131 -6.57 -16.92 -0.13
N PHE A 132 -5.26 -17.09 -0.40
CA PHE A 132 -4.67 -16.85 -1.71
C PHE A 132 -3.38 -17.64 -1.91
N ASP A 133 -3.00 -17.83 -3.17
CA ASP A 133 -1.70 -18.35 -3.58
C ASP A 133 -0.75 -17.20 -3.95
N ASN A 134 0.53 -17.32 -3.58
CA ASN A 134 1.53 -16.29 -3.85
C ASN A 134 1.67 -15.95 -5.35
N THR A 135 1.38 -16.90 -6.24
CA THR A 135 1.41 -16.71 -7.69
C THR A 135 0.30 -15.79 -8.21
N GLU A 136 -0.70 -15.47 -7.39
CA GLU A 136 -1.76 -14.51 -7.72
C GLU A 136 -1.29 -13.06 -7.63
N LEU A 137 -0.16 -12.81 -6.95
CA LEU A 137 0.43 -11.49 -6.80
C LEU A 137 1.22 -11.11 -8.06
N ASN A 138 1.06 -9.86 -8.50
CA ASN A 138 1.86 -9.31 -9.59
C ASN A 138 3.30 -9.00 -9.13
N SER A 139 4.14 -8.48 -10.03
CA SER A 139 5.54 -8.14 -9.75
C SER A 139 5.76 -7.04 -8.69
N LYS A 140 4.68 -6.45 -8.17
CA LYS A 140 4.67 -5.43 -7.11
C LYS A 140 4.11 -5.94 -5.78
N GLY A 141 3.70 -7.21 -5.71
CA GLY A 141 3.11 -7.82 -4.51
C GLY A 141 1.62 -7.57 -4.34
N LEU A 142 0.92 -7.17 -5.42
CA LEU A 142 -0.48 -6.76 -5.38
C LEU A 142 -1.37 -7.72 -6.17
N VAL A 143 -2.62 -7.87 -5.74
CA VAL A 143 -3.64 -8.55 -6.55
C VAL A 143 -4.21 -7.58 -7.59
N THR A 144 -4.46 -8.04 -8.81
CA THR A 144 -4.76 -7.14 -9.95
C THR A 144 -6.25 -6.83 -10.14
N SER A 145 -7.14 -7.51 -9.40
CA SER A 145 -8.59 -7.37 -9.53
C SER A 145 -9.25 -7.04 -8.21
N ARG A 146 -10.18 -6.07 -8.21
CA ARG A 146 -10.99 -5.71 -7.06
C ARG A 146 -11.78 -6.89 -6.52
N ASN A 147 -12.45 -7.62 -7.41
CA ASN A 147 -13.25 -8.79 -7.04
C ASN A 147 -12.36 -9.85 -6.36
N ARG A 148 -11.13 -10.03 -6.85
CA ARG A 148 -10.20 -10.96 -6.20
C ARG A 148 -9.74 -10.44 -4.85
N ALA A 149 -9.39 -9.15 -4.72
CA ALA A 149 -8.99 -8.54 -3.45
C ALA A 149 -10.04 -8.74 -2.35
N PHE A 150 -11.32 -8.47 -2.64
CA PHE A 150 -12.41 -8.72 -1.69
C PHE A 150 -12.65 -10.21 -1.42
N ALA A 151 -12.44 -11.09 -2.40
CA ALA A 151 -12.49 -12.53 -2.17
C ALA A 151 -11.38 -13.00 -1.23
N VAL A 152 -10.15 -12.46 -1.36
CA VAL A 152 -9.04 -12.71 -0.42
C VAL A 152 -9.40 -12.19 0.96
N GLN A 153 -9.88 -10.96 1.09
CA GLN A 153 -10.28 -10.37 2.38
C GLN A 153 -11.35 -11.22 3.09
N ASN A 154 -12.37 -11.67 2.36
CA ASN A 154 -13.41 -12.55 2.91
C ASN A 154 -12.85 -13.92 3.33
N ALA A 155 -11.91 -14.47 2.57
CA ALA A 155 -11.26 -15.74 2.90
C ALA A 155 -10.34 -15.61 4.12
N LEU A 156 -9.59 -14.50 4.25
CA LEU A 156 -8.79 -14.17 5.42
C LEU A 156 -9.65 -14.18 6.69
N ARG A 157 -10.73 -13.40 6.71
CA ARG A 157 -11.67 -13.36 7.84
C ARG A 157 -12.30 -14.71 8.16
N ARG A 158 -12.61 -15.52 7.14
CA ARG A 158 -13.26 -16.82 7.32
C ARG A 158 -12.31 -17.88 7.86
N PHE A 159 -11.07 -17.93 7.36
CA PHE A 159 -10.15 -19.03 7.64
C PHE A 159 -9.11 -18.70 8.71
N TYR A 160 -8.93 -17.42 9.03
CA TYR A 160 -7.96 -16.92 10.01
C TYR A 160 -8.59 -15.85 10.93
N PRO A 161 -9.74 -16.13 11.59
CA PRO A 161 -10.46 -15.11 12.36
C PRO A 161 -9.70 -14.60 13.60
N GLU A 162 -8.76 -15.39 14.11
CA GLU A 162 -7.95 -15.05 15.30
C GLU A 162 -6.60 -14.40 14.95
N GLU A 163 -6.29 -14.23 13.65
CA GLU A 163 -5.08 -13.56 13.19
C GLU A 163 -5.37 -12.07 13.00
N PRO A 164 -4.85 -11.16 13.84
CA PRO A 164 -5.14 -9.73 13.73
C PRO A 164 -4.79 -9.16 12.35
N HIS A 165 -3.73 -9.66 11.71
CA HIS A 165 -3.33 -9.20 10.39
C HIS A 165 -4.21 -9.74 9.24
N ALA A 166 -5.17 -10.63 9.54
CA ALA A 166 -6.16 -11.11 8.57
C ALA A 166 -7.41 -10.20 8.51
N ASP A 167 -7.64 -9.33 9.51
CA ASP A 167 -8.66 -8.29 9.39
C ASP A 167 -8.09 -7.07 8.69
N CYS A 168 -8.39 -6.96 7.40
CA CYS A 168 -7.79 -5.98 6.51
C CYS A 168 -8.80 -4.97 5.96
N HIS A 169 -8.29 -3.81 5.56
CA HIS A 169 -8.86 -2.99 4.51
C HIS A 169 -8.30 -3.41 3.14
N VAL A 170 -9.13 -3.31 2.10
CA VAL A 170 -8.69 -3.43 0.70
C VAL A 170 -8.31 -2.04 0.19
N TRP A 171 -7.14 -1.90 -0.40
CA TRP A 171 -6.64 -0.62 -0.90
C TRP A 171 -6.36 -0.71 -2.40
N ALA A 172 -7.01 0.12 -3.21
CA ALA A 172 -6.54 0.33 -4.58
C ALA A 172 -5.29 1.20 -4.54
N ILE A 173 -4.23 0.81 -5.23
CA ILE A 173 -2.96 1.54 -5.26
C ILE A 173 -2.67 2.05 -6.66
N PHE A 174 -2.46 3.36 -6.75
CA PHE A 174 -1.95 4.04 -7.93
C PHE A 174 -0.65 4.75 -7.57
N ARG A 175 0.33 4.72 -8.47
CA ARG A 175 1.62 5.41 -8.29
C ARG A 175 1.73 6.57 -9.29
N ALA A 176 2.16 7.73 -8.80
CA ALA A 176 2.43 8.89 -9.64
C ALA A 176 3.54 8.59 -10.66
N VAL A 177 3.39 9.09 -11.89
CA VAL A 177 4.40 8.94 -12.95
C VAL A 177 5.31 10.18 -12.93
N GLY A 178 6.62 9.97 -12.79
CA GLY A 178 7.63 11.03 -12.87
C GLY A 178 7.91 11.81 -11.56
N HIS A 179 7.58 11.24 -10.40
CA HIS A 179 7.76 11.86 -9.07
C HIS A 179 8.55 10.99 -8.09
#